data_AF-A0A8H4SUG4-F1
#
_entry.id   AF-A0A8H4SUG4-F1
#
_cell.length_a   1.000
_cell.length_b   1.000
_cell.length_c   1.000
_cell.angle_alpha   90.00
_cell.angle_beta   90.00
_cell.angle_gamma   90.00
#
_symmetry.space_group_name_H-M   'P 1'
#
loop_
_entity.id
_entity.type
_entity.pdbx_description
1 polymer ?
#
loop_
_entity_poly.entity_id
_entity_poly.type
_entity_poly.pdbx_seq_one_letter_code
_entity_poly.pdbx_strand_id
1 'polypeptide(L)'
;VLLETLCHLVKGVDVQKLFMNDTERQKKRNDELSDLLQKETGVNREYAKNAPTRHGRFGTMIWVKRDDAKVSTVSGQDILKDGQIAFNKMDQTKKWNRPKHGRRQQPEAASGDFSSTTHLTSTATKNLRLFVEEFLETGFNPLFTHVRKAIEREADRVTEINTRQFLYLVAWFLHAERERRKYHKKQNERKKGTTKEVEADNFSLVASVLNQETFVFLNRAMQYSFDHNDWQDLNANMRCFTQILLTVQEMSASPFEEDHEIAENILNRIFYEETTHDRIIAIVRGYKDQGFAYLDACTE
;
A
#
# COMPACT_ATOMS: atom_id res chain seq x y z
N VAL A 1 -8.97 0.89 -23.30
CA VAL A 1 -9.35 2.33 -23.32
C VAL A 1 -10.05 2.79 -22.04
N LEU A 2 -11.35 2.51 -21.80
CA LEU A 2 -12.04 3.03 -20.58
C LEU A 2 -11.36 2.58 -19.27
N LEU A 3 -11.03 1.30 -19.18
CA LEU A 3 -10.31 0.73 -18.03
C LEU A 3 -8.97 1.45 -17.80
N GLU A 4 -8.19 1.64 -18.86
CA GLU A 4 -6.91 2.34 -18.80
C GLU A 4 -7.08 3.79 -18.36
N THR A 5 -8.09 4.51 -18.88
CA THR A 5 -8.34 5.89 -18.48
C THR A 5 -8.69 6.01 -17.01
N LEU A 6 -9.54 5.11 -16.48
CA LEU A 6 -9.86 5.06 -15.06
C LEU A 6 -8.61 4.75 -14.24
N CYS A 7 -7.81 3.78 -14.69
CA CYS A 7 -6.59 3.39 -14.00
C CYS A 7 -5.62 4.57 -13.89
N HIS A 8 -5.40 5.34 -14.96
CA HIS A 8 -4.49 6.49 -14.94
C HIS A 8 -5.04 7.67 -14.13
N LEU A 9 -6.36 7.86 -14.08
CA LEU A 9 -6.99 8.89 -13.27
C LEU A 9 -6.79 8.64 -11.77
N VAL A 10 -6.85 7.36 -11.38
CA VAL A 10 -6.90 6.91 -9.99
C VAL A 10 -5.53 6.50 -9.45
N LYS A 11 -4.57 6.22 -10.33
CA LYS A 11 -3.22 5.75 -9.97
C LYS A 11 -2.55 6.68 -8.95
N GLY A 12 -2.16 6.11 -7.81
CA GLY A 12 -1.42 6.81 -6.77
C GLY A 12 -2.23 7.76 -5.89
N VAL A 13 -3.56 7.82 -6.08
CA VAL A 13 -4.44 8.63 -5.24
C VAL A 13 -4.73 7.89 -3.93
N ASP A 14 -4.37 8.52 -2.81
CA ASP A 14 -4.74 8.05 -1.48
C ASP A 14 -6.23 8.33 -1.21
N VAL A 15 -7.00 7.25 -1.15
CA VAL A 15 -8.44 7.26 -0.88
C VAL A 15 -8.78 7.87 0.47
N GLN A 16 -7.98 7.62 1.51
CA GLN A 16 -8.27 8.15 2.84
C GLN A 16 -8.20 9.67 2.83
N LYS A 17 -7.21 10.23 2.11
CA LYS A 17 -7.10 11.68 1.91
C LYS A 17 -8.22 12.21 1.02
N LEU A 18 -8.74 11.41 0.07
CA LEU A 18 -9.83 11.79 -0.83
C LEU A 18 -11.11 12.12 -0.07
N PHE A 19 -11.47 11.37 0.98
CA PHE A 19 -12.71 11.55 1.74
C PHE A 19 -12.59 12.42 3.01
N MET A 20 -11.41 12.95 3.34
CA MET A 20 -11.25 13.90 4.45
C MET A 20 -11.95 15.26 4.19
N ASN A 21 -12.52 15.88 5.23
CA ASN A 21 -13.05 17.24 5.11
C ASN A 21 -11.93 18.27 4.88
N ASP A 22 -12.23 19.41 4.26
CA ASP A 22 -11.23 20.46 4.00
C ASP A 22 -10.58 20.98 5.30
N THR A 23 -11.36 21.12 6.38
CA THR A 23 -10.88 21.54 7.71
C THR A 23 -10.02 20.47 8.38
N GLU A 24 -10.45 19.22 8.34
CA GLU A 24 -9.69 18.07 8.84
C GLU A 24 -8.39 17.87 8.06
N ARG A 25 -8.41 18.12 6.75
CA ARG A 25 -7.23 18.07 5.90
C ARG A 25 -6.22 19.16 6.24
N GLN A 26 -6.68 20.38 6.52
CA GLN A 26 -5.79 21.45 6.97
C GLN A 26 -5.15 21.11 8.32
N LYS A 27 -5.96 20.62 9.27
CA LYS A 27 -5.45 20.17 10.57
C LYS A 27 -4.43 19.04 10.42
N LYS A 28 -4.77 17.99 9.67
CA LYS A 28 -3.89 16.86 9.41
C LYS A 28 -2.59 17.29 8.72
N ARG A 29 -2.64 18.25 7.79
CA ARG A 29 -1.43 18.79 7.15
C ARG A 29 -0.52 19.53 8.13
N ASN A 30 -1.11 20.30 9.05
CA ASN A 30 -0.34 20.99 10.09
C ASN A 30 0.26 19.99 11.09
N ASP A 31 -0.50 18.96 11.46
CA ASP A 31 -0.02 17.86 12.31
C ASP A 31 1.10 17.08 11.61
N GLU A 32 0.92 16.72 10.33
CA GLU A 32 1.95 16.06 9.49
C GLU A 32 3.22 16.92 9.37
N LEU A 33 3.08 18.24 9.16
CA LEU A 33 4.22 19.15 9.11
C LEU A 33 4.94 19.23 10.46
N SER A 34 4.18 19.33 11.55
CA SER A 34 4.73 19.32 12.91
C SER A 34 5.50 18.02 13.19
N ASP A 35 4.93 16.87 12.85
CA ASP A 35 5.58 15.57 13.02
C ASP A 35 6.85 15.43 12.17
N LEU A 36 6.84 15.93 10.94
CA LEU A 36 8.02 15.96 10.07
C LEU A 36 9.12 16.86 10.65
N LEU A 37 8.76 18.05 11.14
CA LEU A 37 9.69 18.95 11.80
C LEU A 37 10.24 18.35 13.11
N GLN A 38 9.43 17.62 13.87
CA GLN A 38 9.89 16.91 15.06
C GLN A 38 10.86 15.77 14.71
N LYS A 39 10.58 15.01 13.65
CA LYS A 39 11.52 13.99 13.14
C LYS A 39 12.81 14.61 12.65
N GLU A 40 12.73 15.71 11.90
CA GLU A 40 13.90 16.43 11.40
C GLU A 40 14.74 17.00 12.55
N THR A 41 14.11 17.64 13.53
CA THR A 41 14.81 18.14 14.73
C THR A 41 15.40 17.00 15.56
N GLY A 42 14.74 15.84 15.64
CA GLY A 42 15.28 14.62 16.23
C GLY A 42 16.57 14.15 15.53
N VAL A 43 16.53 14.02 14.20
CA VAL A 43 17.69 13.65 13.39
C VAL A 43 18.82 14.67 13.54
N ASN A 44 18.50 15.97 13.47
CA ASN A 44 19.48 17.04 13.66
C ASN A 44 20.08 17.03 15.06
N ARG A 45 19.29 16.68 16.10
CA ARG A 45 19.78 16.55 17.47
C ARG A 45 20.72 15.35 17.62
N GLU A 46 20.41 14.21 17.03
CA GLU A 46 21.30 13.05 17.02
C GLU A 46 22.58 13.33 16.26
N TYR A 47 22.48 13.98 15.10
CA TYR A 47 23.63 14.43 14.33
C TYR A 47 24.49 15.41 15.14
N ALA A 48 23.89 16.40 15.80
CA ALA A 48 24.60 17.36 16.64
C ALA A 48 25.31 16.72 17.85
N LYS A 49 24.73 15.67 18.46
CA LYS A 49 25.39 14.90 19.54
C LYS A 49 26.67 14.21 19.05
N ASN A 50 26.63 13.69 17.83
CA ASN A 50 27.72 12.95 17.21
C ASN A 50 28.65 13.83 16.36
N ALA A 51 28.30 15.10 16.16
CA ALA A 51 29.06 16.04 15.38
C ALA A 51 30.43 16.34 16.03
N PRO A 52 31.49 16.54 15.22
CA PRO A 52 32.77 17.00 15.71
C PRO A 52 32.63 18.36 16.41
N THR A 53 33.05 18.44 17.68
CA THR A 53 33.03 19.71 18.43
C THR A 53 34.16 20.66 18.01
N ARG A 54 35.18 20.15 17.33
CA ARG A 54 36.31 20.91 16.78
C ARG A 54 36.36 20.78 15.26
N HIS A 55 37.11 21.67 14.62
CA HIS A 55 37.35 21.62 13.18
C HIS A 55 37.95 20.28 12.73
N GLY A 56 37.72 19.89 11.48
CA GLY A 56 38.14 18.58 10.94
C GLY A 56 39.65 18.31 10.87
N ARG A 57 40.50 19.30 11.21
CA ARG A 57 41.97 19.17 11.22
C ARG A 57 42.56 18.98 12.63
N PHE A 58 41.72 18.75 13.64
CA PHE A 58 42.17 18.58 15.02
C PHE A 58 43.08 17.34 15.22
N GLY A 59 43.02 16.35 14.33
CA GLY A 59 44.05 15.31 14.22
C GLY A 59 44.04 14.23 15.31
N THR A 60 42.95 14.08 16.08
CA THR A 60 42.84 13.01 17.10
C THR A 60 43.04 11.63 16.48
N MET A 61 43.95 10.86 17.07
CA MET A 61 44.25 9.48 16.70
C MET A 61 44.31 8.61 17.95
N ILE A 62 43.65 7.46 17.93
CA ILE A 62 43.57 6.53 19.07
C ILE A 62 44.03 5.15 18.62
N TRP A 63 44.71 4.46 19.53
CA TRP A 63 45.13 3.07 19.38
C TRP A 63 44.12 2.16 20.10
N VAL A 64 43.38 1.36 19.35
CA VAL A 64 42.46 0.35 19.88
C VAL A 64 43.23 -0.97 20.01
N LYS A 65 43.45 -1.43 21.24
CA LYS A 65 44.08 -2.73 21.52
C LYS A 65 43.03 -3.84 21.31
N ARG A 66 43.36 -4.81 20.47
CA ARG A 66 42.59 -6.03 20.21
C ARG A 66 43.21 -7.23 20.93
N ASP A 67 42.54 -8.37 20.85
CA ASP A 67 43.09 -9.65 21.28
C ASP A 67 44.44 -9.93 20.57
N ASP A 68 45.30 -10.70 21.22
CA ASP A 68 46.65 -11.04 20.72
C ASP A 68 47.61 -9.82 20.64
N ALA A 69 47.41 -8.83 21.51
CA ALA A 69 48.22 -7.60 21.63
C ALA A 69 48.33 -6.75 20.34
N LYS A 70 47.47 -7.00 19.35
CA LYS A 70 47.40 -6.23 18.10
C LYS A 70 46.75 -4.88 18.35
N VAL A 71 47.27 -3.83 17.70
CA VAL A 71 46.72 -2.47 17.80
C VAL A 71 46.19 -2.01 16.46
N SER A 72 45.07 -1.29 16.46
CA SER A 72 44.52 -0.66 15.26
C SER A 72 44.28 0.81 15.52
N THR A 73 44.65 1.65 14.56
CA THR A 73 44.51 3.09 14.67
C THR A 73 43.17 3.54 14.10
N VAL A 74 42.46 4.38 14.85
CA VAL A 74 41.24 5.02 14.37
C VAL A 74 41.37 6.53 14.62
N SER A 75 41.04 7.33 13.62
CA SER A 75 41.17 8.79 13.65
C SER A 75 39.82 9.49 13.78
N GLY A 76 39.75 10.52 14.61
CA GLY A 76 38.53 11.29 14.83
C GLY A 76 38.23 11.60 16.30
N GLN A 77 37.52 12.70 16.51
CA GLN A 77 37.21 13.20 17.85
C GLN A 77 36.02 12.47 18.49
N ASP A 78 35.07 12.03 17.67
CA ASP A 78 33.89 11.22 17.98
C ASP A 78 34.22 9.92 18.74
N ILE A 79 35.38 9.33 18.46
CA ILE A 79 35.83 8.06 19.01
C ILE A 79 36.19 8.15 20.51
N LEU A 80 36.53 9.34 21.02
CA LEU A 80 36.91 9.52 22.43
C LEU A 80 35.73 9.31 23.40
N LYS A 81 34.48 9.39 22.90
CA LYS A 81 33.28 9.37 23.74
C LYS A 81 32.84 7.96 24.11
N ASP A 82 32.99 6.99 23.19
CA ASP A 82 32.46 5.63 23.35
C ASP A 82 33.25 4.61 22.51
N GLY A 83 33.53 3.45 23.10
CA GLY A 83 34.21 2.34 22.45
C GLY A 83 33.38 1.73 21.30
N GLN A 84 32.05 1.76 21.36
CA GLN A 84 31.21 1.27 20.25
C GLN A 84 31.36 2.14 18.99
N ILE A 85 31.49 3.46 19.17
CA ILE A 85 31.74 4.40 18.06
C ILE A 85 33.11 4.10 17.42
N ALA A 86 34.12 3.73 18.22
CA ALA A 86 35.42 3.30 17.72
C ALA A 86 35.31 2.09 16.78
N PHE A 87 34.56 1.07 17.18
CA PHE A 87 34.33 -0.13 16.38
C PHE A 87 33.51 0.15 15.12
N ASN A 88 32.43 0.94 15.23
CA ASN A 88 31.63 1.34 14.08
C ASN A 88 32.46 2.09 13.02
N LYS A 89 33.36 2.98 13.45
CA LYS A 89 34.23 3.73 12.54
C LYS A 89 35.30 2.86 11.89
N MET A 90 35.83 1.91 12.64
CA MET A 90 36.72 0.88 12.11
C MET A 90 36.03 0.01 11.04
N ASP A 91 34.73 -0.24 11.18
CA ASP A 91 33.93 -0.92 10.16
C ASP A 91 33.63 -0.03 8.95
N GLN A 92 33.25 1.23 9.16
CA GLN A 92 32.99 2.19 8.07
C GLN A 92 34.21 2.50 7.20
N THR A 93 35.42 2.39 7.75
CA THR A 93 36.68 2.62 7.02
C THR A 93 37.11 1.40 6.19
N LYS A 94 36.40 0.27 6.29
CA LYS A 94 36.65 -0.89 5.42
C LYS A 94 36.31 -0.53 3.97
N LYS A 95 37.29 -0.69 3.08
CA LYS A 95 37.12 -0.42 1.64
C LYS A 95 36.25 -1.46 0.93
N TRP A 96 36.14 -2.66 1.50
CA TRP A 96 35.39 -3.76 0.91
C TRP A 96 33.92 -3.66 1.27
N ASN A 97 33.07 -3.60 0.24
CA ASN A 97 31.64 -3.80 0.36
C ASN A 97 31.29 -5.14 -0.29
N ARG A 98 30.48 -5.96 0.38
CA ARG A 98 29.92 -7.16 -0.26
C ARG A 98 29.21 -6.72 -1.54
N PRO A 99 29.49 -7.36 -2.70
CA PRO A 99 28.74 -7.09 -3.91
C PRO A 99 27.27 -7.27 -3.60
N LYS A 100 26.50 -6.19 -3.68
CA LYS A 100 25.05 -6.30 -3.74
C LYS A 100 24.80 -6.93 -5.09
N HIS A 101 24.28 -8.16 -5.13
CA HIS A 101 23.60 -8.62 -6.33
C HIS A 101 22.60 -7.53 -6.62
N GLY A 102 22.84 -6.80 -7.72
CA GLY A 102 22.00 -5.67 -8.06
C GLY A 102 20.57 -6.17 -7.96
N ARG A 103 19.69 -5.37 -7.33
CA ARG A 103 18.30 -5.35 -7.79
C ARG A 103 18.44 -5.49 -9.30
N ARG A 104 17.97 -6.60 -9.89
CA ARG A 104 17.64 -6.54 -11.32
C ARG A 104 16.90 -5.22 -11.40
N GLN A 105 17.43 -4.27 -12.16
CA GLN A 105 16.67 -3.08 -12.47
C GLN A 105 15.46 -3.65 -13.21
N GLN A 106 14.45 -4.12 -12.47
CA GLN A 106 13.10 -4.14 -12.94
C GLN A 106 12.93 -2.70 -13.40
N PRO A 107 12.44 -2.48 -14.62
CA PRO A 107 12.13 -1.15 -15.10
C PRO A 107 10.99 -0.59 -14.22
N GLU A 108 11.32 -0.20 -13.00
CA GLU A 108 10.44 0.34 -11.95
C GLU A 108 9.91 1.73 -12.35
N ALA A 109 10.36 2.29 -13.48
CA ALA A 109 10.04 3.66 -13.86
C ALA A 109 9.18 3.83 -15.11
N ALA A 110 8.79 2.78 -15.84
CA ALA A 110 8.14 3.00 -17.15
C ALA A 110 6.59 2.96 -17.12
N SER A 111 5.94 2.08 -16.35
CA SER A 111 4.46 1.97 -16.44
C SER A 111 3.73 1.33 -15.24
N GLY A 112 4.42 0.67 -14.31
CA GLY A 112 3.79 -0.24 -13.33
C GLY A 112 3.79 0.19 -11.87
N ASP A 113 4.31 1.37 -11.52
CA ASP A 113 4.43 1.73 -10.10
C ASP A 113 3.08 2.20 -9.52
N PHE A 114 2.28 1.23 -9.05
CA PHE A 114 1.05 1.47 -8.29
C PHE A 114 1.30 1.90 -6.84
N SER A 115 2.57 1.98 -6.43
CA SER A 115 2.97 2.40 -5.08
C SER A 115 3.33 3.88 -4.98
N SER A 116 3.44 4.58 -6.12
CA SER A 116 3.69 6.02 -6.16
C SER A 116 2.50 6.79 -5.62
N THR A 117 2.73 7.68 -4.65
CA THR A 117 1.68 8.56 -4.10
C THR A 117 1.62 9.88 -4.86
N THR A 118 0.43 10.31 -5.26
CA THR A 118 0.20 11.61 -5.91
C THR A 118 -0.55 12.56 -4.97
N HIS A 119 -0.14 13.84 -4.98
CA HIS A 119 -0.80 14.88 -4.18
C HIS A 119 -1.84 15.62 -5.02
N LEU A 120 -3.09 15.60 -4.57
CA LEU A 120 -4.19 16.29 -5.21
C LEU A 120 -4.41 17.69 -4.62
N THR A 121 -4.65 18.67 -5.49
CA THR A 121 -5.17 19.99 -5.11
C THR A 121 -6.58 19.85 -4.53
N SER A 122 -7.02 20.81 -3.68
CA SER A 122 -8.37 20.79 -3.08
C SER A 122 -9.47 20.72 -4.15
N THR A 123 -9.38 21.51 -5.23
CA THR A 123 -10.35 21.47 -6.34
C THR A 123 -10.38 20.11 -7.04
N ALA A 124 -9.20 19.55 -7.35
CA ALA A 124 -9.09 18.24 -7.99
C ALA A 124 -9.67 17.12 -7.10
N THR A 125 -9.47 17.21 -5.79
CA THR A 125 -10.08 16.28 -4.84
C THR A 125 -11.61 16.33 -4.91
N LYS A 126 -12.20 17.53 -4.89
CA LYS A 126 -13.66 17.69 -4.92
C LYS A 126 -14.24 17.08 -6.19
N ASN A 127 -13.64 17.39 -7.33
CA ASN A 127 -14.08 16.86 -8.62
C ASN A 127 -13.90 15.33 -8.69
N LEU A 128 -12.78 14.80 -8.21
CA LEU A 128 -12.53 13.37 -8.21
C LEU A 128 -13.46 12.63 -7.25
N ARG A 129 -13.77 13.21 -6.09
CA ARG A 129 -14.74 12.65 -5.14
C ARG A 129 -16.12 12.56 -5.77
N LEU A 130 -16.62 13.65 -6.36
CA LEU A 130 -17.90 13.68 -7.06
C LEU A 130 -17.95 12.64 -8.18
N PHE A 131 -16.89 12.56 -8.98
CA PHE A 131 -16.78 11.56 -10.04
C PHE A 131 -16.86 10.13 -9.50
N VAL A 132 -16.15 9.83 -8.40
CA VAL A 132 -16.14 8.48 -7.80
C VAL A 132 -17.51 8.13 -7.22
N GLU A 133 -18.18 9.08 -6.57
CA GLU A 133 -19.54 8.90 -6.05
C GLU A 133 -20.53 8.59 -7.17
N GLU A 134 -20.59 9.43 -8.22
CA GLU A 134 -21.46 9.22 -9.38
C GLU A 134 -21.14 7.93 -10.14
N PHE A 135 -19.86 7.60 -10.25
CA PHE A 135 -19.40 6.39 -10.95
C PHE A 135 -19.76 5.11 -10.19
N LEU A 136 -19.63 5.09 -8.86
CA LEU A 136 -20.03 3.97 -8.02
C LEU A 136 -21.55 3.75 -8.07
N GLU A 137 -22.34 4.82 -8.14
CA GLU A 137 -23.80 4.74 -8.21
C GLU A 137 -24.33 4.22 -9.55
N THR A 138 -23.68 4.57 -10.66
CA THR A 138 -24.25 4.34 -12.00
C THR A 138 -23.45 3.38 -12.88
N GLY A 139 -22.12 3.44 -12.83
CA GLY A 139 -21.25 2.86 -13.85
C GLY A 139 -20.43 1.65 -13.40
N PHE A 140 -20.21 1.48 -12.10
CA PHE A 140 -19.30 0.46 -11.57
C PHE A 140 -19.76 -0.97 -11.91
N ASN A 141 -20.97 -1.35 -11.46
CA ASN A 141 -21.44 -2.73 -11.60
C ASN A 141 -21.50 -3.22 -13.06
N PRO A 142 -22.09 -2.48 -14.02
CA PRO A 142 -22.11 -2.88 -15.43
C PRO A 142 -20.69 -2.95 -16.02
N LEU A 143 -19.85 -1.94 -15.78
CA LEU A 143 -18.52 -1.88 -16.38
C LEU A 143 -17.64 -3.04 -15.93
N PHE A 144 -17.54 -3.28 -14.61
CA PHE A 144 -16.65 -4.32 -14.08
C PHE A 144 -17.14 -5.72 -14.42
N THR A 145 -18.46 -5.93 -14.52
CA THR A 145 -19.01 -7.20 -15.03
C THR A 145 -18.63 -7.44 -16.49
N HIS A 146 -18.76 -6.42 -17.35
CA HIS A 146 -18.40 -6.54 -18.76
C HIS A 146 -16.89 -6.72 -18.97
N VAL A 147 -16.06 -5.97 -18.24
CA VAL A 147 -14.60 -6.07 -18.33
C VAL A 147 -14.13 -7.44 -17.86
N ARG A 148 -14.61 -7.95 -16.71
CA ARG A 148 -14.26 -9.29 -16.24
C ARG A 148 -14.60 -10.36 -17.28
N LYS A 149 -15.83 -10.36 -17.81
CA LYS A 149 -16.25 -11.31 -18.85
C LYS A 149 -15.43 -11.19 -20.13
N ALA A 150 -14.97 -9.98 -20.50
CA ALA A 150 -14.11 -9.79 -21.65
C ALA A 150 -12.69 -10.34 -21.43
N ILE A 151 -12.16 -10.22 -20.20
CA ILE A 151 -10.86 -10.78 -19.82
C ILE A 151 -10.95 -12.32 -19.77
N GLU A 152 -11.99 -12.89 -19.15
CA GLU A 152 -12.18 -14.34 -19.07
C GLU A 152 -12.38 -15.01 -20.44
N ARG A 153 -12.91 -14.26 -21.42
CA ARG A 153 -13.07 -14.72 -22.81
C ARG A 153 -11.80 -14.52 -23.65
N GLU A 154 -10.75 -13.94 -23.08
CA GLU A 154 -9.49 -13.62 -23.76
C GLU A 154 -9.75 -12.88 -25.09
N ALA A 155 -10.65 -11.90 -25.08
CA ALA A 155 -10.98 -11.16 -26.29
C ALA A 155 -9.73 -10.48 -26.88
N ASP A 156 -9.58 -10.47 -28.21
CA ASP A 156 -8.38 -9.99 -28.94
C ASP A 156 -7.84 -8.60 -28.53
N ARG A 157 -8.67 -7.78 -27.89
CA ARG A 157 -8.33 -6.40 -27.46
C ARG A 157 -7.78 -6.35 -26.03
N VAL A 158 -7.79 -7.46 -25.30
CA VAL A 158 -7.32 -7.55 -23.91
C VAL A 158 -5.85 -7.89 -23.91
N THR A 159 -5.05 -7.04 -23.26
CA THR A 159 -3.63 -7.28 -23.00
C THR A 159 -3.41 -7.67 -21.54
N GLU A 160 -2.27 -8.27 -21.22
CA GLU A 160 -1.91 -8.68 -19.84
C GLU A 160 -1.98 -7.50 -18.85
N ILE A 161 -1.60 -6.30 -19.31
CA ILE A 161 -1.68 -5.07 -18.52
C ILE A 161 -3.12 -4.79 -18.06
N ASN A 162 -4.13 -5.13 -18.86
CA ASN A 162 -5.53 -4.88 -18.51
C ASN A 162 -5.99 -5.72 -17.33
N THR A 163 -5.49 -6.95 -17.18
CA THR A 163 -5.77 -7.79 -16.01
C THR A 163 -5.26 -7.12 -14.74
N ARG A 164 -4.02 -6.65 -14.75
CA ARG A 164 -3.44 -5.89 -13.63
C ARG A 164 -4.22 -4.62 -13.32
N GLN A 165 -4.56 -3.83 -14.35
CA GLN A 165 -5.33 -2.59 -14.18
C GLN A 165 -6.72 -2.85 -13.62
N PHE A 166 -7.39 -3.91 -14.08
CA PHE A 166 -8.69 -4.33 -13.57
C PHE A 166 -8.60 -4.64 -12.07
N LEU A 167 -7.65 -5.47 -11.66
CA LEU A 167 -7.48 -5.86 -10.26
C LEU A 167 -7.09 -4.67 -9.37
N TYR A 168 -6.21 -3.79 -9.85
CA TYR A 168 -5.86 -2.55 -9.15
C TYR A 168 -7.07 -1.65 -8.95
N LEU A 169 -7.90 -1.48 -10.00
CA LEU A 169 -9.10 -0.66 -9.92
C LEU A 169 -10.16 -1.27 -9.00
N VAL A 170 -10.35 -2.59 -9.03
CA VAL A 170 -11.24 -3.29 -8.08
C VAL A 170 -10.79 -3.00 -6.65
N ALA A 171 -9.50 -3.19 -6.35
CA ALA A 171 -8.93 -2.91 -5.04
C ALA A 171 -9.17 -1.45 -4.61
N TRP A 172 -8.92 -0.50 -5.52
CA TRP A 172 -9.04 0.92 -5.22
C TRP A 172 -10.50 1.35 -5.00
N PHE A 173 -11.43 0.90 -5.83
CA PHE A 173 -12.85 1.25 -5.69
C PHE A 173 -13.49 0.58 -4.48
N LEU A 174 -13.10 -0.65 -4.12
CA LEU A 174 -13.51 -1.26 -2.85
C LEU A 174 -13.01 -0.46 -1.65
N HIS A 175 -11.76 -0.01 -1.68
CA HIS A 175 -11.24 0.88 -0.64
C HIS A 175 -12.00 2.22 -0.59
N ALA A 176 -12.29 2.81 -1.75
CA ALA A 176 -13.03 4.06 -1.88
C ALA A 176 -14.45 3.96 -1.33
N GLU A 177 -15.12 2.85 -1.59
CA GLU A 177 -16.47 2.60 -1.11
C GLU A 177 -16.51 2.49 0.42
N ARG A 178 -15.54 1.78 1.02
CA ARG A 178 -15.44 1.67 2.49
C ARG A 178 -15.12 3.01 3.16
N GLU A 179 -14.21 3.79 2.59
CA GLU A 179 -13.89 5.13 3.11
C GLU A 179 -15.06 6.11 2.93
N ARG A 180 -15.82 5.99 1.82
CA ARG A 180 -17.08 6.72 1.61
C ARG A 180 -18.09 6.39 2.73
N ARG A 181 -18.34 5.11 3.01
CA ARG A 181 -19.23 4.69 4.12
C ARG A 181 -18.80 5.26 5.47
N LYS A 182 -17.50 5.15 5.80
CA LYS A 182 -16.97 5.71 7.06
C LYS A 182 -17.18 7.21 7.14
N TYR A 183 -17.03 7.91 6.02
CA TYR A 183 -17.30 9.33 5.93
C TYR A 183 -18.79 9.66 6.15
N HIS A 184 -19.71 8.96 5.48
CA HIS A 184 -21.15 9.12 5.68
C HIS A 184 -21.57 8.80 7.12
N LYS A 185 -21.05 7.73 7.72
CA LYS A 185 -21.29 7.38 9.12
C LYS A 185 -20.84 8.50 10.07
N LYS A 186 -19.63 9.03 9.90
CA LYS A 186 -19.12 10.18 10.68
C LYS A 186 -19.95 11.44 10.49
N GLN A 187 -20.42 11.70 9.26
CA GLN A 187 -21.33 12.83 9.00
C GLN A 187 -22.67 12.66 9.71
N ASN A 188 -23.24 11.46 9.67
CA ASN A 188 -24.52 11.15 10.32
C ASN A 188 -24.41 11.25 11.85
N GLU A 189 -23.31 10.77 12.43
CA GLU A 189 -23.03 10.95 13.87
C GLU A 189 -22.94 12.42 14.27
N ARG A 190 -22.37 13.28 13.43
CA ARG A 190 -22.35 14.75 13.66
C ARG A 190 -23.72 15.40 13.49
N LYS A 191 -24.58 14.85 12.63
CA LYS A 191 -25.91 15.38 12.27
C LYS A 191 -27.05 14.78 13.10
N LYS A 192 -26.78 13.88 14.06
CA LYS A 192 -27.76 13.18 14.91
C LYS A 192 -28.75 14.07 15.70
N GLY A 193 -28.61 15.40 15.66
CA GLY A 193 -29.55 16.36 16.25
C GLY A 193 -30.62 16.95 15.32
N THR A 194 -30.54 16.76 14.00
CA THR A 194 -31.49 17.35 13.03
C THR A 194 -31.91 16.34 11.96
N THR A 195 -32.89 15.51 12.33
CA THR A 195 -33.83 14.71 11.52
C THR A 195 -33.44 14.35 10.08
N LYS A 196 -33.02 13.10 9.89
CA LYS A 196 -33.62 12.04 9.05
C LYS A 196 -32.70 10.83 9.19
N GLU A 197 -33.24 9.67 9.54
CA GLU A 197 -32.53 8.40 9.44
C GLU A 197 -32.10 8.25 7.98
N VAL A 198 -30.83 8.54 7.70
CA VAL A 198 -30.25 8.25 6.39
C VAL A 198 -30.17 6.72 6.34
N GLU A 199 -30.85 6.13 5.37
CA GLU A 199 -30.78 4.70 5.08
C GLU A 199 -29.32 4.27 5.10
N ALA A 200 -29.03 3.19 5.83
CA ALA A 200 -27.67 2.67 5.85
C ALA A 200 -27.27 2.30 4.42
N ASP A 201 -26.05 2.66 4.03
CA ASP A 201 -25.55 2.34 2.68
C ASP A 201 -25.46 0.81 2.53
N ASN A 202 -26.20 0.21 1.59
CA ASN A 202 -26.10 -1.22 1.24
C ASN A 202 -24.88 -1.45 0.31
N PHE A 203 -24.16 -2.58 0.42
CA PHE A 203 -23.01 -2.93 -0.45
C PHE A 203 -23.39 -3.30 -1.89
N SER A 204 -24.66 -3.14 -2.27
CA SER A 204 -25.16 -3.32 -3.64
C SER A 204 -24.36 -2.59 -4.72
N LEU A 205 -23.78 -1.42 -4.41
CA LEU A 205 -22.97 -0.64 -5.36
C LEU A 205 -21.70 -1.37 -5.85
N VAL A 206 -21.16 -2.29 -5.04
CA VAL A 206 -19.95 -3.06 -5.35
C VAL A 206 -20.21 -4.56 -5.52
N ALA A 207 -21.47 -4.99 -5.50
CA ALA A 207 -21.86 -6.39 -5.59
C ALA A 207 -21.29 -7.11 -6.84
N SER A 208 -21.09 -6.41 -7.96
CA SER A 208 -20.53 -7.02 -9.18
C SER A 208 -19.17 -7.69 -9.00
N VAL A 209 -18.32 -7.15 -8.12
CA VAL A 209 -16.95 -7.64 -7.88
C VAL A 209 -16.89 -8.64 -6.74
N LEU A 210 -17.90 -8.70 -5.87
CA LEU A 210 -18.00 -9.64 -4.75
C LEU A 210 -18.61 -11.00 -5.13
N ASN A 211 -18.81 -11.23 -6.44
CA ASN A 211 -19.34 -12.49 -6.94
C ASN A 211 -18.29 -13.62 -6.94
N GLN A 212 -18.78 -14.86 -6.86
CA GLN A 212 -17.96 -16.08 -6.94
C GLN A 212 -17.05 -16.12 -8.16
N GLU A 213 -17.52 -15.65 -9.32
CA GLU A 213 -16.76 -15.67 -10.57
C GLU A 213 -15.51 -14.77 -10.46
N THR A 214 -15.64 -13.59 -9.87
CA THR A 214 -14.52 -12.67 -9.63
C THR A 214 -13.49 -13.29 -8.68
N PHE A 215 -13.94 -14.02 -7.66
CA PHE A 215 -13.04 -14.72 -6.73
C PHE A 215 -12.28 -15.86 -7.41
N VAL A 216 -12.95 -16.66 -8.24
CA VAL A 216 -12.29 -17.70 -9.06
C VAL A 216 -11.25 -17.07 -9.99
N PHE A 217 -11.62 -15.97 -10.65
CA PHE A 217 -10.73 -15.22 -11.53
C PHE A 217 -9.49 -14.73 -10.79
N LEU A 218 -9.66 -14.09 -9.63
CA LEU A 218 -8.57 -13.60 -8.78
C LEU A 218 -7.61 -14.72 -8.36
N ASN A 219 -8.14 -15.86 -7.90
CA ASN A 219 -7.31 -17.00 -7.49
C ASN A 219 -6.49 -17.56 -8.66
N ARG A 220 -7.09 -17.66 -9.86
CA ARG A 220 -6.37 -18.09 -11.06
C ARG A 220 -5.30 -17.10 -11.48
N ALA A 221 -5.62 -15.80 -11.48
CA ALA A 221 -4.66 -14.75 -11.81
C ALA A 221 -3.49 -14.72 -10.81
N MET A 222 -3.77 -14.88 -9.51
CA MET A 222 -2.75 -14.94 -8.47
C MET A 222 -1.83 -16.16 -8.63
N GLN A 223 -2.39 -17.34 -8.91
CA GLN A 223 -1.61 -18.55 -9.18
C GLN A 223 -0.73 -18.37 -10.42
N TYR A 224 -1.31 -17.87 -11.52
CA TYR A 224 -0.59 -17.62 -12.76
C TYR A 224 0.59 -16.67 -12.55
N SER A 225 0.38 -15.53 -11.89
CA SER A 225 1.45 -14.57 -11.60
C SER A 225 2.52 -15.13 -10.68
N PHE A 226 2.15 -15.99 -9.73
CA PHE A 226 3.12 -16.66 -8.86
C PHE A 226 3.99 -17.65 -9.63
N ASP A 227 3.39 -18.49 -10.48
CA ASP A 227 4.11 -19.50 -11.26
C ASP A 227 5.05 -18.87 -12.32
N HIS A 228 4.63 -17.74 -12.92
CA HIS A 228 5.41 -17.02 -13.94
C HIS A 228 6.40 -16.01 -13.35
N ASN A 229 6.42 -15.82 -12.02
CA ASN A 229 7.25 -14.83 -11.33
C ASN A 229 6.94 -13.37 -11.71
N ASP A 230 5.68 -13.07 -12.05
CA ASP A 230 5.20 -11.72 -12.38
C ASP A 230 4.82 -10.96 -11.10
N TRP A 231 5.85 -10.44 -10.43
CA TRP A 231 5.71 -9.82 -9.11
C TRP A 231 4.79 -8.59 -9.07
N GLN A 232 4.71 -7.83 -10.17
CA GLN A 232 3.87 -6.63 -10.26
C GLN A 232 2.38 -7.00 -10.30
N ASP A 233 2.05 -8.02 -11.09
CA ASP A 233 0.68 -8.51 -11.24
C ASP A 233 0.26 -9.25 -9.95
N LEU A 234 1.19 -10.01 -9.37
CA LEU A 234 0.99 -10.65 -8.07
C LEU A 234 0.74 -9.62 -6.95
N ASN A 235 1.45 -8.49 -6.93
CA ASN A 235 1.21 -7.40 -5.97
C ASN A 235 -0.20 -6.81 -6.13
N ALA A 236 -0.64 -6.55 -7.37
CA ALA A 236 -2.00 -6.06 -7.63
C ALA A 236 -3.08 -7.09 -7.23
N ASN A 237 -2.84 -8.38 -7.48
CA ASN A 237 -3.69 -9.48 -7.03
C ASN A 237 -3.82 -9.52 -5.50
N MET A 238 -2.69 -9.47 -4.79
CA MET A 238 -2.67 -9.51 -3.32
C MET A 238 -3.41 -8.32 -2.71
N ARG A 239 -3.14 -7.10 -3.20
CA ARG A 239 -3.88 -5.90 -2.76
C ARG A 239 -5.38 -6.03 -3.01
N CYS A 240 -5.78 -6.52 -4.19
CA CYS A 240 -7.19 -6.77 -4.48
C CYS A 240 -7.81 -7.77 -3.50
N PHE A 241 -7.12 -8.86 -3.21
CA PHE A 241 -7.56 -9.86 -2.25
C PHE A 241 -7.74 -9.28 -0.84
N THR A 242 -6.75 -8.54 -0.33
CA THR A 242 -6.85 -7.86 0.98
C THR A 242 -8.03 -6.89 1.02
N GLN A 243 -8.26 -6.11 -0.05
CA GLN A 243 -9.40 -5.19 -0.10
C GLN A 243 -10.75 -5.93 -0.10
N ILE A 244 -10.86 -7.07 -0.80
CA ILE A 244 -12.06 -7.93 -0.75
C ILE A 244 -12.28 -8.45 0.67
N LEU A 245 -11.25 -8.98 1.33
CA LEU A 245 -11.35 -9.50 2.70
C LEU A 245 -11.84 -8.44 3.68
N LEU A 246 -11.29 -7.22 3.59
CA LEU A 246 -11.71 -6.13 4.46
C LEU A 246 -13.14 -5.65 4.16
N THR A 247 -13.58 -5.67 2.88
CA THR A 247 -14.97 -5.41 2.53
C THR A 247 -15.91 -6.48 3.10
N VAL A 248 -15.57 -7.75 2.97
CA VAL A 248 -16.34 -8.87 3.53
C VAL A 248 -16.44 -8.77 5.05
N GLN A 249 -15.36 -8.36 5.72
CA GLN A 249 -15.39 -8.10 7.15
C GLN A 249 -16.35 -6.95 7.51
N GLU A 250 -16.35 -5.84 6.77
CA GLU A 250 -17.31 -4.75 7.00
C GLU A 250 -18.76 -5.17 6.67
N MET A 251 -18.97 -6.00 5.65
CA MET A 251 -20.28 -6.60 5.33
C MET A 251 -20.80 -7.49 6.44
N SER A 252 -19.94 -8.30 7.06
CA SER A 252 -20.30 -9.15 8.20
C SER A 252 -20.73 -8.37 9.45
N ALA A 253 -20.45 -7.07 9.50
CA ALA A 253 -20.86 -6.14 10.57
C ALA A 253 -21.96 -5.16 10.11
N SER A 254 -22.46 -5.30 8.87
CA SER A 254 -23.56 -4.50 8.32
C SER A 254 -24.86 -4.83 9.07
N PRO A 255 -25.86 -3.93 9.11
CA PRO A 255 -27.19 -4.25 9.66
C PRO A 255 -28.10 -4.98 8.66
N PHE A 256 -27.67 -5.15 7.40
CA PHE A 256 -28.48 -5.74 6.33
C PHE A 256 -28.23 -7.24 6.19
N GLU A 257 -29.32 -8.01 6.16
CA GLU A 257 -29.25 -9.47 5.99
C GLU A 257 -28.61 -9.89 4.66
N GLU A 258 -28.92 -9.19 3.56
CA GLU A 258 -28.35 -9.47 2.24
C GLU A 258 -26.81 -9.38 2.25
N ASP A 259 -26.26 -8.39 2.97
CA ASP A 259 -24.82 -8.22 3.11
C ASP A 259 -24.20 -9.36 3.94
N HIS A 260 -24.89 -9.79 4.99
CA HIS A 260 -24.46 -10.92 5.81
C HIS A 260 -24.43 -12.22 5.02
N GLU A 261 -25.48 -12.53 4.25
CA GLU A 261 -25.54 -13.76 3.44
C GLU A 261 -24.39 -13.81 2.42
N ILE A 262 -24.09 -12.69 1.75
CA ILE A 262 -22.96 -12.59 0.81
C ILE A 262 -21.63 -12.79 1.56
N ALA A 263 -21.46 -12.13 2.70
CA ALA A 263 -20.24 -12.23 3.49
C ALA A 263 -20.00 -13.67 3.99
N GLU A 264 -21.03 -14.32 4.54
CA GLU A 264 -20.95 -15.70 5.02
C GLU A 264 -20.61 -16.67 3.89
N ASN A 265 -21.20 -16.51 2.71
CA ASN A 265 -20.89 -17.34 1.54
C ASN A 265 -19.41 -17.24 1.17
N ILE A 266 -18.88 -16.01 1.08
CA ILE A 266 -17.48 -15.76 0.75
C ILE A 266 -16.55 -16.29 1.84
N LEU A 267 -16.85 -16.05 3.12
CA LEU A 267 -16.04 -16.51 4.26
C LEU A 267 -16.00 -18.04 4.35
N ASN A 268 -17.14 -18.71 4.22
CA ASN A 268 -17.22 -20.16 4.23
C ASN A 268 -16.34 -20.76 3.13
N ARG A 269 -16.42 -20.18 1.92
CA ARG A 269 -15.59 -20.63 0.81
C ARG A 269 -14.10 -20.45 1.08
N ILE A 270 -13.68 -19.26 1.54
CA ILE A 270 -12.28 -18.99 1.86
C ILE A 270 -11.78 -19.99 2.91
N PHE A 271 -12.58 -20.22 3.96
CA PHE A 271 -12.20 -21.10 5.07
C PHE A 271 -11.96 -22.56 4.65
N TYR A 272 -12.74 -23.09 3.70
CA TYR A 272 -12.58 -24.47 3.25
C TYR A 272 -11.64 -24.63 2.03
N GLU A 273 -11.23 -23.54 1.37
CA GLU A 273 -10.35 -23.60 0.20
C GLU A 273 -8.87 -23.65 0.61
N GLU A 274 -8.38 -24.83 1.00
CA GLU A 274 -6.99 -25.08 1.44
C GLU A 274 -5.94 -24.56 0.45
N THR A 275 -6.19 -24.70 -0.86
CA THR A 275 -5.28 -24.23 -1.92
C THR A 275 -5.03 -22.72 -1.87
N THR A 276 -5.98 -21.94 -1.38
CA THR A 276 -5.81 -20.49 -1.22
C THR A 276 -4.93 -20.17 -0.03
N HIS A 277 -5.09 -20.89 1.08
CA HIS A 277 -4.24 -20.75 2.25
C HIS A 277 -2.78 -21.10 1.95
N ASP A 278 -2.54 -22.25 1.31
CA ASP A 278 -1.19 -22.70 0.95
C ASP A 278 -0.50 -21.72 0.02
N ARG A 279 -1.23 -21.15 -0.95
CA ARG A 279 -0.71 -20.13 -1.87
C ARG A 279 -0.27 -18.88 -1.13
N ILE A 280 -1.10 -18.34 -0.23
CA ILE A 280 -0.74 -17.14 0.55
C ILE A 280 0.51 -17.40 1.40
N ILE A 281 0.60 -18.56 2.04
CA ILE A 281 1.78 -18.96 2.81
C ILE A 281 3.02 -19.06 1.92
N ALA A 282 2.89 -19.64 0.73
CA ALA A 282 3.98 -19.77 -0.24
C ALA A 282 4.48 -18.40 -0.75
N ILE A 283 3.56 -17.47 -1.02
CA ILE A 283 3.86 -16.09 -1.42
C ILE A 283 4.69 -15.39 -0.34
N VAL A 284 4.24 -15.44 0.92
CA VAL A 284 4.96 -14.81 2.05
C VAL A 284 6.34 -15.45 2.26
N ARG A 285 6.44 -16.79 2.19
CA ARG A 285 7.72 -17.51 2.31
C ARG A 285 8.66 -17.28 1.13
N GLY A 286 8.13 -16.92 -0.04
CA GLY A 286 8.86 -16.70 -1.28
C GLY A 286 9.62 -15.37 -1.36
N TYR A 287 9.52 -14.50 -0.35
CA TYR A 287 10.15 -13.18 -0.36
C TYR A 287 11.69 -13.26 -0.32
N LYS A 288 12.34 -12.63 -1.29
CA LYS A 288 13.80 -12.55 -1.48
C LYS A 288 14.24 -11.17 -1.98
N ASP A 289 13.82 -10.79 -3.19
CA ASP A 289 14.30 -9.61 -3.92
C ASP A 289 13.20 -8.82 -4.67
N GLN A 290 11.93 -9.11 -4.41
CA GLN A 290 10.76 -8.58 -5.13
C GLN A 290 10.42 -7.09 -4.84
N GLY A 291 11.10 -6.48 -3.88
CA GLY A 291 10.93 -5.06 -3.53
C GLY A 291 9.97 -4.80 -2.36
N PHE A 292 9.96 -3.56 -1.88
CA PHE A 292 9.20 -3.17 -0.68
C PHE A 292 7.68 -3.22 -0.91
N ALA A 293 7.20 -2.84 -2.10
CA ALA A 293 5.77 -2.84 -2.40
C ALA A 293 5.16 -4.25 -2.39
N TYR A 294 5.94 -5.28 -2.75
CA TYR A 294 5.54 -6.68 -2.64
C TYR A 294 5.52 -7.12 -1.18
N LEU A 295 6.56 -6.77 -0.40
CA LEU A 295 6.61 -7.06 1.02
C LEU A 295 5.38 -6.49 1.76
N ASP A 296 5.09 -5.22 1.50
CA ASP A 296 3.93 -4.49 2.04
C ASP A 296 2.62 -5.23 1.74
N ALA A 297 2.37 -5.56 0.45
CA ALA A 297 1.16 -6.26 0.03
C ALA A 297 1.02 -7.70 0.54
N CYS A 298 2.13 -8.37 0.89
CA CYS A 298 2.08 -9.70 1.49
C CYS A 298 1.87 -9.67 3.01
N THR A 299 2.18 -8.54 3.64
CA THR A 299 2.03 -8.34 5.10
C THR A 299 0.74 -7.63 5.50
N GLU A 300 0.09 -6.95 4.56
CA GLU A 300 -1.21 -6.27 4.74
C GLU A 300 -2.38 -7.26 4.81
#